data_AF-A0A537GH84-F1
#
_entry.id   AF-A0A537GH84-F1
#
_cell.length_a   1.000
_cell.length_b   1.000
_cell.length_c   1.000
_cell.angle_alpha   90.00
_cell.angle_beta   90.00
_cell.angle_gamma   90.00
#
_symmetry.space_group_name_H-M   'P 1'
#
loop_
_entity.id
_entity.type
_entity.pdbx_description
1 polymer ?
#
loop_
_entity_poly.entity_id
_entity_poly.type
_entity_poly.pdbx_seq_one_letter_code
_entity_poly.pdbx_strand_id
1 'polypeptide(L)'
;MSPTSRAVLGWISTIAAFFVFLTYIVAMGMASALVTSTQLASDLMSSSGRPALGAFYIYSRDTAFHVPVSLWLLTSVCILIFATCFAAGLRSRDEFFSSLKKLSKAGRITSSSNWLVAMPLISCGLYVVVLIVTSILELGGIPPGSLCDPTINQCPTQARLFAGLAYAPVGEELAYRIITPLGLVIPIRIFWRRLITNQGPSTSKFLSITGLSLLSPERAKRKTGYPTFATNGWRGIHWLEWIFIVISSVLFGLAHIESGGGTNWGVGKVVTAAISGFVIAIVFVAYGAYAAILLHWFFDFYFEISLVGGSTFGGPFSLLPFLFVLTSLIVGALSLLVAIGWVVRRITPRPSPTTYKTPEPEALPIQA
;
A
#
# COMPACT_ATOMS: atom_id res chain seq x y z
N MET A 1 14.45 -2.75 -25.76
CA MET A 1 15.17 -3.70 -24.88
C MET A 1 15.26 -5.05 -25.57
N SER A 2 16.48 -5.55 -25.76
CA SER A 2 16.70 -6.93 -26.19
C SER A 2 16.05 -7.91 -25.21
N PRO A 3 15.66 -9.12 -25.63
CA PRO A 3 15.17 -10.17 -24.73
C PRO A 3 16.07 -10.38 -23.51
N THR A 4 17.39 -10.29 -23.70
CA THR A 4 18.42 -10.43 -22.66
C THR A 4 18.31 -9.36 -21.57
N SER A 5 18.16 -8.09 -21.96
CA SER A 5 18.03 -6.97 -21.01
C SER A 5 16.73 -7.03 -20.18
N ARG A 6 15.64 -7.59 -20.73
CA ARG A 6 14.39 -7.83 -19.98
C ARG A 6 14.53 -8.94 -18.96
N ALA A 7 15.22 -10.02 -19.32
CA ALA A 7 15.48 -11.13 -18.41
C ALA A 7 16.35 -10.68 -17.23
N VAL A 8 17.42 -9.93 -17.46
CA VAL A 8 18.29 -9.40 -16.39
C VAL A 8 17.49 -8.51 -15.43
N LEU A 9 16.73 -7.56 -15.96
CA LEU A 9 15.89 -6.67 -15.15
C LEU A 9 14.85 -7.44 -14.33
N GLY A 10 14.24 -8.48 -14.92
CA GLY A 10 13.32 -9.36 -14.22
C GLY A 10 13.97 -10.13 -13.08
N TRP A 11 15.16 -10.70 -13.30
CA TRP A 11 15.91 -11.38 -12.24
C TRP A 11 16.27 -10.44 -11.08
N ILE A 12 16.77 -9.24 -11.39
CA ILE A 12 17.08 -8.22 -10.37
C ILE A 12 15.83 -7.86 -9.58
N SER A 13 14.71 -7.61 -10.26
CA SER A 13 13.44 -7.28 -9.60
C SER A 13 12.92 -8.41 -8.72
N THR A 14 13.07 -9.67 -9.15
CA THR A 14 12.68 -10.86 -8.38
C THR A 14 13.54 -11.01 -7.13
N ILE A 15 14.86 -10.88 -7.24
CA ILE A 15 15.78 -10.97 -6.10
C ILE A 15 15.50 -9.83 -5.11
N ALA A 16 15.36 -8.61 -5.61
CA ALA A 16 15.02 -7.43 -4.81
C ALA A 16 13.70 -7.61 -4.04
N ALA A 17 12.63 -8.03 -4.74
CA ALA A 17 11.33 -8.26 -4.13
C ALA A 17 11.38 -9.36 -3.06
N PHE A 18 12.09 -10.46 -3.35
CA PHE A 18 12.25 -11.55 -2.39
C PHE A 18 13.07 -11.13 -1.16
N PHE A 19 14.15 -10.38 -1.34
CA PHE A 19 14.98 -9.90 -0.24
C PHE A 19 14.21 -8.94 0.67
N VAL A 20 13.49 -7.96 0.12
CA VAL A 20 12.62 -7.06 0.91
C VAL A 20 11.48 -7.83 1.57
N PHE A 21 10.94 -8.87 0.94
CA PHE A 21 9.98 -9.74 1.61
C PHE A 21 10.60 -10.42 2.84
N LEU A 22 11.86 -10.88 2.78
CA LEU A 22 12.55 -11.42 3.95
C LEU A 22 12.76 -10.37 5.05
N THR A 23 13.05 -9.11 4.70
CA THR A 23 13.15 -8.05 5.72
C THR A 23 11.82 -7.78 6.41
N TYR A 24 10.68 -7.97 5.71
CA TYR A 24 9.36 -7.92 6.34
C TYR A 24 9.15 -9.03 7.36
N ILE A 25 9.59 -10.26 7.05
CA ILE A 25 9.52 -11.39 7.99
C ILE A 25 10.40 -11.13 9.23
N VAL A 26 11.61 -10.61 9.03
CA VAL A 26 12.50 -10.20 10.14
C VAL A 26 11.82 -9.13 10.99
N ALA A 27 11.23 -8.10 10.38
CA ALA A 27 10.50 -7.05 11.09
C ALA A 27 9.33 -7.63 11.91
N MET A 28 8.53 -8.54 11.34
CA MET A 28 7.42 -9.15 12.09
C MET A 28 7.87 -10.00 13.29
N GLY A 29 8.95 -10.77 13.14
CA GLY A 29 9.56 -11.51 14.25
C GLY A 29 10.10 -10.57 15.33
N MET A 30 10.77 -9.50 14.90
CA MET A 30 11.32 -8.47 15.77
C MET A 30 10.25 -7.71 16.56
N ALA A 31 9.16 -7.31 15.91
CA ALA A 31 8.02 -6.68 16.57
C ALA A 31 7.46 -7.57 17.69
N SER A 32 7.32 -8.87 17.42
CA SER A 32 6.83 -9.85 18.40
C SER A 32 7.79 -10.00 19.58
N ALA A 33 9.10 -10.03 19.34
CA ALA A 33 10.11 -10.07 20.41
C ALA A 33 10.09 -8.79 21.25
N LEU A 34 10.04 -7.61 20.61
CA LEU A 34 9.99 -6.32 21.29
C LEU A 34 8.84 -6.24 22.30
N VAL A 35 7.64 -6.71 21.94
CA VAL A 35 6.44 -6.64 22.81
C VAL A 35 6.33 -7.78 23.82
N THR A 36 7.28 -8.73 23.86
CA THR A 36 7.23 -9.89 24.76
C THR A 36 8.45 -10.03 25.67
N SER A 37 9.64 -9.62 25.25
CA SER A 37 10.90 -9.95 25.93
C SER A 37 11.80 -8.77 26.25
N THR A 38 11.31 -7.52 26.14
CA THR A 38 12.14 -6.31 26.33
C THR A 38 11.50 -5.33 27.30
N GLN A 39 12.28 -4.33 27.74
CA GLN A 39 11.78 -3.24 28.59
C GLN A 39 10.58 -2.50 27.95
N LEU A 40 10.55 -2.41 26.62
CA LEU A 40 9.42 -1.83 25.89
C LEU A 40 8.10 -2.57 26.21
N ALA A 41 8.14 -3.88 26.40
CA ALA A 41 6.95 -4.64 26.78
C ALA A 41 6.41 -4.18 28.14
N SER A 42 7.29 -3.99 29.13
CA SER A 42 6.93 -3.47 30.46
C SER A 42 6.39 -2.04 30.39
N ASP A 43 6.99 -1.19 29.57
CA ASP A 43 6.55 0.20 29.36
C ASP A 43 5.18 0.26 28.68
N LEU A 44 4.92 -0.64 27.72
CA LEU A 44 3.62 -0.80 27.06
C LEU A 44 2.55 -1.34 28.01
N MET A 45 2.91 -2.24 28.93
CA MET A 45 1.97 -2.83 29.90
C MET A 45 1.58 -1.82 30.99
N SER A 46 2.51 -0.97 31.41
CA SER A 46 2.29 0.09 32.40
C SER A 46 1.60 1.34 31.84
N SER A 47 1.49 1.43 30.51
CA SER A 47 0.88 2.57 29.82
C SER A 47 -0.50 2.24 29.24
N SER A 48 -1.38 3.23 29.23
CA SER A 48 -2.65 3.17 28.50
C SER A 48 -2.78 4.35 27.54
N GLY A 49 -3.62 4.17 26.52
CA GLY A 49 -3.94 5.19 25.53
C GLY A 49 -5.39 5.09 25.09
N ARG A 50 -5.85 6.13 24.39
CA ARG A 50 -7.19 6.20 23.79
C ARG A 50 -7.03 6.16 22.28
N PRO A 51 -7.11 4.98 21.64
CA PRO A 51 -6.96 4.88 20.20
C PRO A 51 -8.11 5.62 19.51
N ALA A 52 -7.78 6.45 18.53
CA ALA A 52 -8.77 7.17 17.75
C ALA A 52 -9.48 6.21 16.77
N LEU A 53 -10.80 6.17 16.82
CA LEU A 53 -11.61 5.41 15.87
C LEU A 53 -12.22 6.37 14.87
N GLY A 54 -12.05 6.05 13.59
CA GLY A 54 -12.66 6.80 12.52
C GLY A 54 -13.55 5.94 11.62
N ALA A 55 -14.53 6.59 11.01
CA ALA A 55 -15.43 6.03 10.02
C ALA A 55 -15.87 7.14 9.06
N PHE A 56 -16.20 6.79 7.82
CA PHE A 56 -16.73 7.74 6.83
C PHE A 56 -15.88 9.02 6.67
N TYR A 57 -14.56 8.87 6.60
CA TYR A 57 -13.60 9.98 6.50
C TYR A 57 -13.52 10.91 7.72
N ILE A 58 -14.23 10.59 8.80
CA ILE A 58 -14.12 11.28 10.07
C ILE A 58 -13.17 10.47 10.93
N TYR A 59 -12.02 11.04 11.27
CA TYR A 59 -11.07 10.48 12.22
C TYR A 59 -11.06 11.34 13.49
N SER A 60 -12.13 11.26 14.28
CA SER A 60 -12.22 12.01 15.53
C SER A 60 -11.22 11.44 16.54
N ARG A 61 -10.11 12.15 16.79
CA ARG A 61 -9.18 11.82 17.86
C ARG A 61 -9.70 12.17 19.26
N ASP A 62 -10.70 13.06 19.37
CA ASP A 62 -11.15 13.60 20.66
C ASP A 62 -12.38 12.93 21.32
N THR A 63 -13.22 12.15 20.61
CA THR A 63 -14.58 11.87 21.19
C THR A 63 -15.19 10.49 21.02
N ALA A 64 -14.58 9.53 20.31
CA ALA A 64 -15.28 8.26 20.04
C ALA A 64 -15.32 7.30 21.25
N PHE A 65 -14.26 7.20 22.05
CA PHE A 65 -14.20 6.30 23.23
C PHE A 65 -13.39 6.91 24.39
N HIS A 66 -14.01 7.02 25.56
CA HIS A 66 -13.35 7.44 26.80
C HIS A 66 -12.58 6.30 27.49
N VAL A 67 -12.58 5.09 26.91
CA VAL A 67 -12.03 3.89 27.54
C VAL A 67 -10.52 3.83 27.28
N PRO A 68 -9.69 3.94 28.33
CA PRO A 68 -8.25 3.70 28.18
C PRO A 68 -8.03 2.21 27.85
N VAL A 69 -7.27 1.96 26.80
CA VAL A 69 -6.85 0.60 26.40
C VAL A 69 -5.37 0.45 26.75
N SER A 70 -4.99 -0.72 27.26
CA SER A 70 -3.58 -1.07 27.46
C SER A 70 -2.82 -0.96 26.13
N LEU A 71 -1.69 -0.25 26.12
CA LEU A 71 -0.89 -0.10 24.89
C LEU A 71 -0.28 -1.43 24.46
N TRP A 72 0.06 -2.30 25.41
CA TRP A 72 0.52 -3.65 25.12
C TRP A 72 -0.54 -4.47 24.38
N LEU A 73 -1.79 -4.46 24.88
CA LEU A 73 -2.90 -5.19 24.24
C LEU A 73 -3.17 -4.64 22.84
N LEU A 74 -3.23 -3.30 22.70
CA LEU A 74 -3.43 -2.63 21.42
C LEU A 74 -2.36 -3.03 20.39
N THR A 75 -1.08 -2.94 20.78
CA THR A 75 0.05 -3.26 19.91
C THR A 75 0.05 -4.74 19.52
N SER A 76 -0.21 -5.63 20.48
CA SER A 76 -0.26 -7.08 20.25
C SER A 76 -1.38 -7.46 19.28
N VAL A 77 -2.57 -6.86 19.42
CA VAL A 77 -3.67 -7.05 18.47
C VAL A 77 -3.30 -6.55 17.08
N CYS A 78 -2.63 -5.39 16.97
CA CYS A 78 -2.17 -4.87 15.68
C CYS A 78 -1.15 -5.81 15.01
N ILE A 79 -0.18 -6.35 15.77
CA ILE A 79 0.79 -7.34 15.27
C ILE A 79 0.08 -8.59 14.76
N LEU A 80 -0.95 -9.09 15.47
CA LEU A 80 -1.77 -10.20 15.01
C LEU A 80 -2.53 -9.86 13.73
N ILE A 81 -3.10 -8.65 13.62
CA ILE A 81 -3.73 -8.16 12.39
C ILE A 81 -2.72 -8.16 11.25
N PHE A 82 -1.50 -7.65 11.44
CA PHE A 82 -0.46 -7.67 10.41
C PHE A 82 -0.07 -9.08 10.01
N ALA A 83 0.11 -10.00 10.96
CA ALA A 83 0.40 -11.40 10.69
C ALA A 83 -0.73 -12.07 9.86
N THR A 84 -1.99 -11.82 10.20
CA THR A 84 -3.12 -12.32 9.41
C THR A 84 -3.19 -11.69 8.02
N CYS A 85 -2.83 -10.42 7.87
CA CYS A 85 -2.74 -9.75 6.58
C CYS A 85 -1.60 -10.32 5.72
N PHE A 86 -0.44 -10.64 6.31
CA PHE A 86 0.64 -11.34 5.62
C PHE A 86 0.19 -12.73 5.16
N ALA A 87 -0.49 -13.49 6.02
CA ALA A 87 -1.05 -14.80 5.64
C ALA A 87 -2.08 -14.69 4.50
N ALA A 88 -2.94 -13.66 4.54
CA ALA A 88 -3.87 -13.36 3.45
C ALA A 88 -3.15 -12.93 2.16
N GLY A 89 -2.06 -12.17 2.29
CA GLY A 89 -1.18 -11.76 1.19
C GLY A 89 -0.51 -12.94 0.50
N LEU A 90 0.01 -13.92 1.26
CA LEU A 90 0.59 -15.15 0.71
C LEU A 90 -0.43 -15.92 -0.14
N ARG A 91 -1.69 -15.94 0.29
CA ARG A 91 -2.80 -16.62 -0.39
C ARG A 91 -3.50 -15.77 -1.44
N SER A 92 -2.93 -14.62 -1.83
CA SER A 92 -3.58 -13.70 -2.76
C SER A 92 -3.27 -14.02 -4.22
N ARG A 93 -4.32 -14.11 -5.05
CA ARG A 93 -4.23 -14.31 -6.51
C ARG A 93 -3.36 -15.52 -6.88
N ASP A 94 -2.35 -15.33 -7.74
CA ASP A 94 -1.36 -16.34 -8.11
C ASP A 94 -0.54 -16.78 -6.90
N GLU A 95 -0.03 -18.01 -6.92
CA GLU A 95 0.93 -18.48 -5.91
C GLU A 95 2.18 -17.60 -5.85
N PHE A 96 2.78 -17.48 -4.67
CA PHE A 96 3.95 -16.63 -4.42
C PHE A 96 5.12 -16.96 -5.35
N PHE A 97 5.57 -18.22 -5.38
CA PHE A 97 6.69 -18.64 -6.23
C PHE A 97 6.36 -18.58 -7.74
N SER A 98 5.11 -18.87 -8.11
CA SER A 98 4.64 -18.69 -9.48
C SER A 98 4.72 -17.22 -9.92
N SER A 99 4.33 -16.30 -9.02
CA SER A 99 4.44 -14.86 -9.25
C SER A 99 5.88 -14.39 -9.37
N LEU A 100 6.81 -14.90 -8.55
CA LEU A 100 8.26 -14.60 -8.68
C LEU A 100 8.83 -15.08 -10.03
N LYS A 101 8.43 -16.27 -10.49
CA LYS A 101 8.81 -16.79 -11.81
C LYS A 101 8.22 -15.95 -12.96
N LYS A 102 7.00 -15.43 -12.80
CA LYS A 102 6.39 -14.52 -13.79
C LYS A 102 7.13 -13.17 -13.80
N LEU A 103 7.50 -12.64 -12.63
CA LEU A 103 8.27 -11.41 -12.50
C LEU A 103 9.65 -11.54 -13.18
N SER A 104 10.35 -12.67 -12.98
CA SER A 104 11.67 -12.87 -13.59
C SER A 104 11.63 -12.93 -15.12
N LYS A 105 10.55 -13.49 -15.68
CA LYS A 105 10.34 -13.55 -17.14
C LYS A 105 9.84 -12.24 -17.73
N ALA A 106 8.90 -11.58 -17.05
CA ALA A 106 8.20 -10.41 -17.59
C ALA A 106 8.93 -9.09 -17.30
N GLY A 107 9.78 -9.05 -16.27
CA GLY A 107 10.46 -7.82 -15.82
C GLY A 107 9.52 -6.80 -15.16
N ARG A 108 8.29 -7.18 -14.83
CA ARG A 108 7.27 -6.31 -14.23
C ARG A 108 6.21 -7.11 -13.49
N ILE A 109 5.56 -6.46 -12.52
CA ILE A 109 4.34 -6.97 -11.89
C ILE A 109 3.16 -6.91 -12.88
N THR A 110 2.22 -7.83 -12.71
CA THR A 110 0.99 -7.93 -13.50
C THR A 110 -0.23 -7.75 -12.60
N SER A 111 -1.40 -7.57 -13.21
CA SER A 111 -2.67 -7.53 -12.47
C SER A 111 -3.02 -8.84 -11.75
N SER A 112 -2.34 -9.95 -12.06
CA SER A 112 -2.55 -11.23 -11.37
C SER A 112 -1.51 -11.51 -10.28
N SER A 113 -0.46 -10.70 -10.16
CA SER A 113 0.65 -10.97 -9.25
C SER A 113 0.20 -11.05 -7.80
N ASN A 114 0.74 -12.02 -7.07
CA ASN A 114 0.62 -12.16 -5.62
C ASN A 114 1.00 -10.84 -4.93
N TRP A 115 0.25 -10.46 -3.91
CA TRP A 115 0.47 -9.21 -3.19
C TRP A 115 1.86 -9.14 -2.56
N LEU A 116 2.38 -10.22 -1.98
CA LEU A 116 3.70 -10.18 -1.33
C LEU A 116 4.88 -10.20 -2.29
N VAL A 117 4.63 -10.43 -3.58
CA VAL A 117 5.61 -10.19 -4.65
C VAL A 117 5.53 -8.75 -5.15
N ALA A 118 4.32 -8.19 -5.23
CA ALA A 118 4.10 -6.83 -5.71
C ALA A 118 4.44 -5.75 -4.66
N MET A 119 4.10 -6.01 -3.40
CA MET A 119 4.22 -5.09 -2.28
C MET A 119 5.63 -4.53 -2.15
N PRO A 120 6.72 -5.33 -2.10
CA PRO A 120 8.09 -4.80 -2.05
C PRO A 120 8.41 -3.74 -3.09
N LEU A 121 7.96 -3.94 -4.34
CA LEU A 121 8.25 -3.01 -5.43
C LEU A 121 7.38 -1.75 -5.33
N ILE A 122 6.11 -1.91 -4.93
CA ILE A 122 5.16 -0.81 -4.78
C ILE A 122 5.52 0.06 -3.58
N SER A 123 5.77 -0.54 -2.41
CA SER A 123 6.06 0.17 -1.16
C SER A 123 7.39 0.92 -1.24
N CYS A 124 8.47 0.25 -1.69
CA CYS A 124 9.77 0.89 -1.87
C CYS A 124 9.72 1.95 -2.98
N GLY A 125 9.02 1.70 -4.08
CA GLY A 125 8.84 2.71 -5.14
C GLY A 125 8.10 3.95 -4.64
N LEU A 126 7.00 3.75 -3.90
CA LEU A 126 6.26 4.83 -3.28
C LEU A 126 7.08 5.58 -2.22
N TYR A 127 7.91 4.88 -1.45
CA TYR A 127 8.81 5.49 -0.47
C TYR A 127 9.76 6.48 -1.13
N VAL A 128 10.40 6.11 -2.24
CA VAL A 128 11.27 7.02 -2.99
C VAL A 128 10.49 8.21 -3.55
N VAL A 129 9.26 8.00 -4.06
CA VAL A 129 8.40 9.11 -4.51
C VAL A 129 8.10 10.07 -3.36
N VAL A 130 7.71 9.55 -2.19
CA VAL A 130 7.43 10.35 -0.99
C VAL A 130 8.67 11.15 -0.60
N LEU A 131 9.85 10.53 -0.55
CA LEU A 131 11.10 11.23 -0.23
C LEU A 131 11.42 12.35 -1.23
N ILE A 132 11.32 12.08 -2.55
CA ILE A 132 11.56 13.09 -3.58
C ILE A 132 10.59 14.26 -3.41
N VAL A 133 9.30 13.98 -3.21
CA VAL A 133 8.29 15.03 -3.04
C VAL A 133 8.53 15.81 -1.75
N THR A 134 8.85 15.14 -0.64
CA THR A 134 9.23 15.80 0.61
C THR A 134 10.41 16.75 0.39
N SER A 135 11.49 16.30 -0.24
CA SER A 135 12.66 17.15 -0.51
C SER A 135 12.32 18.34 -1.41
N ILE A 136 11.48 18.17 -2.43
CA ILE A 136 11.03 19.28 -3.28
C ILE A 136 10.22 20.31 -2.48
N LEU A 137 9.30 19.85 -1.62
CA LEU A 137 8.48 20.73 -0.79
C LEU A 137 9.31 21.48 0.25
N GLU A 138 10.27 20.81 0.88
CA GLU A 138 11.22 21.43 1.82
C GLU A 138 12.08 22.50 1.13
N LEU A 139 12.61 22.22 -0.06
CA LEU A 139 13.33 23.20 -0.87
C LEU A 139 12.43 24.40 -1.25
N GLY A 140 11.13 24.18 -1.39
CA GLY A 140 10.12 25.21 -1.60
C GLY A 140 9.64 25.92 -0.33
N GLY A 141 10.21 25.62 0.85
CA GLY A 141 9.82 26.24 2.12
C GLY A 141 8.51 25.70 2.71
N ILE A 142 8.03 24.54 2.26
CA ILE A 142 6.82 23.88 2.73
C ILE A 142 7.20 22.57 3.45
N PRO A 143 7.76 22.64 4.68
CA PRO A 143 8.23 21.45 5.37
C PRO A 143 7.07 20.52 5.73
N PRO A 144 7.30 19.20 5.79
CA PRO A 144 6.31 18.23 6.25
C PRO A 144 6.06 18.33 7.75
N GLY A 145 6.91 19.03 8.52
CA GLY A 145 6.86 19.08 9.97
C GLY A 145 7.34 17.76 10.61
N SER A 146 7.00 17.57 11.89
CA SER A 146 7.47 16.44 12.69
C SER A 146 6.35 15.78 13.48
N LEU A 147 6.58 14.53 13.89
CA LEU A 147 5.66 13.83 14.79
C LEU A 147 5.52 14.55 16.14
N CYS A 148 6.57 15.19 16.61
CA CYS A 148 6.54 16.08 17.77
C CYS A 148 7.64 17.12 17.65
N ASP A 149 7.43 18.26 18.28
CA ASP A 149 8.42 19.31 18.44
C ASP A 149 8.40 19.71 19.91
N PRO A 150 9.48 19.47 20.69
CA PRO A 150 9.54 19.81 22.10
C PRO A 150 9.23 21.28 22.43
N THR A 151 9.36 22.17 21.44
CA THR A 151 9.03 23.60 21.59
C THR A 151 7.54 23.90 21.44
N ILE A 152 6.77 23.00 20.84
CA ILE A 152 5.34 23.16 20.54
C ILE A 152 4.49 22.15 21.32
N ASN A 153 4.93 20.88 21.41
CA ASN A 153 4.23 19.80 22.08
C ASN A 153 5.18 18.77 22.71
N GLN A 154 4.76 18.20 23.85
CA GLN A 154 5.53 17.13 24.50
C GLN A 154 5.60 15.90 23.60
N CYS A 155 6.83 15.45 23.32
CA CYS A 155 7.05 14.22 22.55
C CYS A 155 6.50 12.98 23.29
N PRO A 156 5.86 12.04 22.57
CA PRO A 156 5.39 10.80 23.16
C PRO A 156 6.56 9.95 23.66
N THR A 157 6.33 9.16 24.71
CA THR A 157 7.28 8.12 25.12
C THR A 157 7.44 7.08 24.00
N GLN A 158 8.57 6.36 23.97
CA GLN A 158 8.81 5.32 22.97
C GLN A 158 7.66 4.30 22.92
N ALA A 159 7.12 3.88 24.07
CA ALA A 159 5.97 2.98 24.14
C ALA A 159 4.71 3.56 23.47
N ARG A 160 4.41 4.85 23.70
CA ARG A 160 3.26 5.53 23.06
C ARG A 160 3.46 5.70 21.56
N LEU A 161 4.66 6.05 21.14
CA LEU A 161 5.00 6.20 19.72
C LEU A 161 4.87 4.86 19.00
N PHE A 162 5.50 3.81 19.54
CA PHE A 162 5.48 2.46 18.96
C PHE A 162 4.06 1.91 18.85
N ALA A 163 3.25 2.05 19.91
CA ALA A 163 1.84 1.62 19.88
C ALA A 163 0.99 2.47 18.91
N GLY A 164 1.24 3.78 18.83
CA GLY A 164 0.55 4.68 17.92
C GLY A 164 0.82 4.34 16.45
N LEU A 165 2.09 4.12 16.10
CA LEU A 165 2.51 3.72 14.76
C LEU A 165 2.07 2.29 14.40
N ALA A 166 1.97 1.39 15.38
CA ALA A 166 1.36 0.08 15.16
C ALA A 166 -0.15 0.18 14.89
N TYR A 167 -0.84 1.14 15.52
CA TYR A 167 -2.30 1.29 15.39
C TYR A 167 -2.72 2.08 14.14
N ALA A 168 -1.95 3.09 13.73
CA ALA A 168 -2.30 3.99 12.63
C ALA A 168 -2.67 3.25 11.32
N PRO A 169 -1.90 2.24 10.84
CA PRO A 169 -2.27 1.45 9.67
C PRO A 169 -3.60 0.71 9.76
N VAL A 170 -4.10 0.45 10.96
CA VAL A 170 -5.40 -0.21 11.18
C VAL A 170 -6.49 0.84 11.30
N GLY A 171 -6.33 1.79 12.22
CA GLY A 171 -7.34 2.81 12.53
C GLY A 171 -7.63 3.72 11.34
N GLU A 172 -6.59 4.16 10.64
CA GLU A 172 -6.76 5.09 9.52
C GLU A 172 -7.30 4.40 8.26
N GLU A 173 -6.88 3.15 8.00
CA GLU A 173 -7.44 2.37 6.89
C GLU A 173 -8.92 2.03 7.11
N LEU A 174 -9.33 1.79 8.37
CA LEU A 174 -10.74 1.67 8.73
C LEU A 174 -11.52 2.94 8.39
N ALA A 175 -10.97 4.10 8.75
CA ALA A 175 -11.62 5.39 8.63
C ALA A 175 -11.70 5.93 7.19
N TYR A 176 -10.68 5.68 6.37
CA TYR A 176 -10.55 6.29 5.05
C TYR A 176 -10.81 5.32 3.89
N ARG A 177 -10.84 4.00 4.13
CA ARG A 177 -10.99 2.99 3.06
C ARG A 177 -12.04 1.94 3.38
N ILE A 178 -11.85 1.15 4.45
CA ILE A 178 -12.67 -0.03 4.73
C ILE A 178 -14.11 0.38 5.04
N ILE A 179 -14.33 1.28 6.00
CA ILE A 179 -15.66 1.75 6.43
C ILE A 179 -15.95 3.12 5.76
N THR A 180 -15.85 3.15 4.42
CA THR A 180 -16.08 4.37 3.64
C THR A 180 -16.86 4.10 2.35
N PRO A 181 -17.34 5.16 1.66
CA PRO A 181 -17.92 5.04 0.33
C PRO A 181 -17.09 4.22 -0.66
N LEU A 182 -15.76 4.16 -0.53
CA LEU A 182 -14.91 3.33 -1.39
C LEU A 182 -15.21 1.84 -1.25
N GLY A 183 -15.36 1.34 -0.02
CA GLY A 183 -15.80 -0.03 0.25
C GLY A 183 -17.29 -0.28 -0.07
N LEU A 184 -18.09 0.79 -0.19
CA LEU A 184 -19.54 0.73 -0.45
C LEU A 184 -19.93 0.88 -1.92
N VAL A 185 -18.99 1.16 -2.83
CA VAL A 185 -19.30 1.35 -4.26
C VAL A 185 -20.07 0.16 -4.85
N ILE A 186 -19.67 -1.06 -4.50
CA ILE A 186 -20.32 -2.28 -5.02
C ILE A 186 -21.76 -2.42 -4.48
N PRO A 187 -22.00 -2.36 -3.15
CA PRO A 187 -23.35 -2.26 -2.59
C PRO A 187 -24.22 -1.18 -3.21
N ILE A 188 -23.69 0.04 -3.38
CA ILE A 188 -24.42 1.17 -3.98
C ILE A 188 -24.87 0.81 -5.40
N ARG A 189 -23.99 0.21 -6.22
CA ARG A 189 -24.33 -0.19 -7.60
C ARG A 189 -25.37 -1.31 -7.64
N ILE A 190 -25.28 -2.28 -6.73
CA ILE A 190 -26.27 -3.38 -6.64
C ILE A 190 -27.63 -2.82 -6.21
N PHE A 191 -27.64 -1.94 -5.20
CA PHE A 191 -28.85 -1.31 -4.71
C PHE A 191 -29.51 -0.44 -5.80
N TRP A 192 -28.72 0.38 -6.50
CA TRP A 192 -29.18 1.18 -7.64
C TRP A 192 -29.78 0.31 -8.75
N ARG A 193 -29.13 -0.80 -9.12
CA ARG A 193 -29.70 -1.76 -10.09
C ARG A 193 -31.03 -2.31 -9.61
N ARG A 194 -31.13 -2.68 -8.32
CA ARG A 194 -32.36 -3.21 -7.74
C ARG A 194 -33.50 -2.19 -7.79
N LEU A 195 -33.22 -0.91 -7.53
CA LEU A 195 -34.21 0.17 -7.64
C LEU A 195 -34.72 0.35 -9.08
N ILE A 196 -33.85 0.24 -10.08
CA ILE A 196 -34.23 0.45 -11.49
C ILE A 196 -34.94 -0.78 -12.08
N THR A 197 -34.41 -1.98 -11.83
CA THR A 197 -34.85 -3.20 -12.54
C THR A 197 -35.76 -4.09 -11.70
N ASN A 198 -36.04 -3.74 -10.44
CA ASN A 198 -36.73 -4.59 -9.45
C ASN A 198 -36.13 -6.01 -9.31
N GLN A 199 -34.88 -6.19 -9.74
CA GLN A 199 -34.16 -7.45 -9.67
C GLN A 199 -32.90 -7.26 -8.84
N GLY A 200 -32.70 -8.11 -7.85
CA GLY A 200 -31.53 -8.06 -6.99
C GLY A 200 -31.35 -9.33 -6.16
N PRO A 201 -30.19 -9.48 -5.52
CA PRO A 201 -29.98 -10.56 -4.57
C PRO A 201 -30.94 -10.45 -3.37
N SER A 202 -31.17 -11.57 -2.69
CA SER A 202 -31.85 -11.57 -1.39
C SER A 202 -31.12 -10.68 -0.38
N THR A 203 -31.82 -10.21 0.65
CA THR A 203 -31.26 -9.29 1.66
C THR A 203 -30.02 -9.87 2.36
N SER A 204 -30.04 -11.16 2.71
CA SER A 204 -28.87 -11.85 3.30
C SER A 204 -27.67 -11.86 2.35
N LYS A 205 -27.89 -12.17 1.07
CA LYS A 205 -26.83 -12.15 0.05
C LYS A 205 -26.31 -10.74 -0.19
N PHE A 206 -27.17 -9.72 -0.15
CA PHE A 206 -26.76 -8.32 -0.23
C PHE A 206 -25.86 -7.91 0.95
N LEU A 207 -26.24 -8.27 2.19
CA LEU A 207 -25.44 -7.97 3.37
C LEU A 207 -24.08 -8.70 3.34
N SER A 208 -24.07 -9.96 2.90
CA SER A 208 -22.83 -10.72 2.70
C SER A 208 -21.90 -10.09 1.65
N ILE A 209 -22.45 -9.61 0.54
CA ILE A 209 -21.67 -8.91 -0.50
C ILE A 209 -21.16 -7.57 0.04
N THR A 210 -21.94 -6.88 0.88
CA THR A 210 -21.54 -5.62 1.53
C THR A 210 -20.36 -5.83 2.47
N GLY A 211 -20.45 -6.79 3.39
CA GLY A 211 -19.31 -7.15 4.25
C GLY A 211 -18.07 -7.56 3.44
N LEU A 212 -18.27 -8.31 2.35
CA LEU A 212 -17.19 -8.68 1.46
C LEU A 212 -16.59 -7.49 0.69
N SER A 213 -17.39 -6.50 0.30
CA SER A 213 -16.89 -5.33 -0.45
C SER A 213 -16.06 -4.41 0.43
N LEU A 214 -16.41 -4.25 1.71
CA LEU A 214 -15.63 -3.50 2.68
C LEU A 214 -14.24 -4.11 2.89
N LEU A 215 -14.14 -5.46 2.91
CA LEU A 215 -12.86 -6.15 3.15
C LEU A 215 -12.08 -6.45 1.87
N SER A 216 -12.77 -6.72 0.77
CA SER A 216 -12.16 -7.09 -0.51
C SER A 216 -13.09 -6.72 -1.67
N PRO A 217 -13.04 -5.44 -2.12
CA PRO A 217 -13.83 -4.96 -3.26
C PRO A 217 -13.67 -5.87 -4.48
N GLU A 218 -12.44 -6.31 -4.76
CA GLU A 218 -12.15 -7.20 -5.87
C GLU A 218 -12.89 -8.55 -5.79
N ARG A 219 -12.94 -9.20 -4.62
CA ARG A 219 -13.69 -10.46 -4.44
C ARG A 219 -15.19 -10.23 -4.56
N ALA A 220 -15.69 -9.10 -4.07
CA ALA A 220 -17.10 -8.73 -4.24
C ALA A 220 -17.45 -8.50 -5.72
N LYS A 221 -16.61 -7.79 -6.50
CA LYS A 221 -16.79 -7.61 -7.95
C LYS A 221 -16.83 -8.96 -8.68
N ARG A 222 -15.92 -9.87 -8.35
CA ARG A 222 -15.91 -11.22 -8.93
C ARG A 222 -17.19 -12.00 -8.64
N LYS A 223 -17.72 -11.94 -7.42
CA LYS A 223 -18.97 -12.63 -7.05
C LYS A 223 -20.21 -12.05 -7.73
N THR A 224 -20.16 -10.79 -8.17
CA THR A 224 -21.29 -10.10 -8.79
C THR A 224 -21.15 -9.99 -10.31
N GLY A 225 -20.07 -10.53 -10.89
CA GLY A 225 -19.79 -10.44 -12.33
C GLY A 225 -19.34 -9.05 -12.80
N TYR A 226 -18.95 -8.15 -11.90
CA TYR A 226 -18.39 -6.86 -12.29
C TYR A 226 -16.93 -7.02 -12.76
N PRO A 227 -16.46 -6.16 -13.68
CA PRO A 227 -15.06 -6.13 -14.10
C PRO A 227 -14.12 -6.02 -12.89
N THR A 228 -13.03 -6.77 -12.90
CA THR A 228 -12.08 -6.85 -11.78
C THR A 228 -10.71 -6.35 -12.23
N PHE A 229 -9.91 -5.80 -11.31
CA PHE A 229 -8.55 -5.37 -11.66
C PHE A 229 -7.70 -6.55 -12.14
N ALA A 230 -7.84 -7.73 -11.54
CA ALA A 230 -7.08 -8.92 -11.87
C ALA A 230 -7.29 -9.34 -13.34
N THR A 231 -8.54 -9.32 -13.82
CA THR A 231 -8.90 -9.75 -15.18
C THR A 231 -8.84 -8.61 -16.21
N ASN A 232 -9.21 -7.39 -15.82
CA ASN A 232 -9.38 -6.27 -16.75
C ASN A 232 -8.31 -5.16 -16.59
N GLY A 233 -7.36 -5.33 -15.66
CA GLY A 233 -6.38 -4.30 -15.32
C GLY A 233 -7.06 -3.01 -14.87
N TRP A 234 -6.54 -1.87 -15.34
CA TRP A 234 -7.10 -0.53 -15.03
C TRP A 234 -8.55 -0.34 -15.47
N ARG A 235 -9.03 -1.09 -16.47
CA ARG A 235 -10.45 -1.07 -16.88
C ARG A 235 -11.38 -1.81 -15.90
N GLY A 236 -10.80 -2.54 -14.95
CA GLY A 236 -11.51 -3.19 -13.84
C GLY A 236 -11.82 -2.26 -12.67
N ILE A 237 -11.32 -1.02 -12.69
CA ILE A 237 -11.64 0.02 -11.72
C ILE A 237 -12.72 0.92 -12.33
N HIS A 238 -13.89 0.91 -11.73
CA HIS A 238 -15.05 1.68 -12.13
C HIS A 238 -14.82 3.18 -11.87
N TRP A 239 -15.43 4.08 -12.65
CA TRP A 239 -15.27 5.53 -12.50
C TRP A 239 -15.66 6.04 -11.10
N LEU A 240 -16.69 5.47 -10.48
CA LEU A 240 -17.03 5.77 -9.07
C LEU A 240 -15.91 5.39 -8.09
N GLU A 241 -15.23 4.25 -8.32
CA GLU A 241 -14.07 3.87 -7.50
C GLU A 241 -12.95 4.91 -7.67
N TRP A 242 -12.70 5.40 -8.89
CA TRP A 242 -11.73 6.48 -9.13
C TRP A 242 -12.06 7.78 -8.40
N ILE A 243 -13.33 8.21 -8.41
CA ILE A 243 -13.76 9.40 -7.68
C ILE A 243 -13.50 9.23 -6.18
N PHE A 244 -13.92 8.10 -5.59
CA PHE A 244 -13.72 7.87 -4.16
C PHE A 244 -12.27 7.60 -3.77
N ILE A 245 -11.43 7.08 -4.69
CA ILE A 245 -9.98 7.03 -4.51
C ILE A 245 -9.44 8.46 -4.34
N VAL A 246 -9.77 9.39 -5.23
CA VAL A 246 -9.29 10.77 -5.15
C VAL A 246 -9.79 11.46 -3.88
N ILE A 247 -11.09 11.37 -3.59
CA ILE A 247 -11.70 11.98 -2.39
C ILE A 247 -11.04 11.43 -1.11
N SER A 248 -10.95 10.10 -0.97
CA SER A 248 -10.32 9.45 0.18
C SER A 248 -8.88 9.91 0.37
N SER A 249 -8.13 10.08 -0.72
CA SER A 249 -6.73 10.50 -0.69
C SER A 249 -6.54 11.93 -0.23
N VAL A 250 -7.36 12.85 -0.74
CA VAL A 250 -7.33 14.26 -0.33
C VAL A 250 -7.71 14.40 1.15
N LEU A 251 -8.80 13.75 1.57
CA LEU A 251 -9.24 13.79 2.98
C LEU A 251 -8.20 13.16 3.92
N PHE A 252 -7.58 12.05 3.52
CA PHE A 252 -6.49 11.44 4.26
C PHE A 252 -5.29 12.38 4.41
N GLY A 253 -4.92 13.10 3.34
CA GLY A 253 -3.88 14.12 3.40
C GLY A 253 -4.24 15.25 4.37
N LEU A 254 -5.46 15.80 4.27
CA LEU A 254 -5.92 16.91 5.11
C LEU A 254 -5.97 16.55 6.60
N ALA A 255 -6.30 15.31 6.92
CA ALA A 255 -6.30 14.80 8.30
C ALA A 255 -4.92 14.86 8.97
N HIS A 256 -3.85 15.01 8.20
CA HIS A 256 -2.49 15.18 8.71
C HIS A 256 -2.12 16.64 9.00
N ILE A 257 -3.00 17.63 8.77
CA ILE A 257 -2.78 19.04 9.16
C ILE A 257 -3.44 19.41 10.50
N GLU A 258 -4.38 18.62 11.02
CA GLU A 258 -5.22 19.03 12.15
C GLU A 258 -4.40 19.43 13.39
N SER A 259 -4.22 20.75 13.54
CA SER A 259 -3.51 21.43 14.61
C SER A 259 -4.27 21.22 15.91
N GLY A 260 -3.70 20.46 16.83
CA GLY A 260 -4.31 20.10 18.12
C GLY A 260 -4.22 18.60 18.46
N GLY A 261 -3.92 17.73 17.48
CA GLY A 261 -3.91 16.27 17.65
C GLY A 261 -2.63 15.66 18.25
N GLY A 262 -1.74 16.45 18.85
CA GLY A 262 -0.49 15.96 19.46
C GLY A 262 0.64 15.62 18.48
N THR A 263 0.50 15.98 17.20
CA THR A 263 1.59 15.95 16.21
C THR A 263 1.83 17.34 15.61
N ASN A 264 3.06 17.63 15.19
CA ASN A 264 3.46 18.92 14.61
C ASN A 264 3.67 18.81 13.09
N TRP A 265 2.74 18.12 12.42
CA TRP A 265 2.79 17.97 10.97
C TRP A 265 2.51 19.31 10.28
N GLY A 266 3.39 19.66 9.35
CA GLY A 266 3.29 20.86 8.52
C GLY A 266 2.49 20.60 7.25
N VAL A 267 2.21 21.68 6.51
CA VAL A 267 1.44 21.64 5.26
C VAL A 267 2.05 20.68 4.23
N GLY A 268 3.37 20.49 4.22
CA GLY A 268 4.05 19.56 3.32
C GLY A 268 3.62 18.09 3.54
N LYS A 269 3.12 17.75 4.73
CA LYS A 269 2.65 16.40 5.04
C LYS A 269 1.37 16.06 4.29
N VAL A 270 0.49 17.02 4.02
CA VAL A 270 -0.76 16.77 3.27
C VAL A 270 -0.48 16.16 1.92
N VAL A 271 0.46 16.75 1.19
CA VAL A 271 0.76 16.34 -0.19
C VAL A 271 1.33 14.92 -0.19
N THR A 272 2.29 14.64 0.69
CA THR A 272 2.93 13.33 0.79
C THR A 272 1.97 12.26 1.31
N ALA A 273 1.16 12.58 2.32
CA ALA A 273 0.12 11.69 2.83
C ALA A 273 -0.98 11.43 1.78
N ALA A 274 -1.40 12.45 1.01
CA ALA A 274 -2.38 12.27 -0.06
C ALA A 274 -1.83 11.38 -1.19
N ILE A 275 -0.56 11.51 -1.58
CA ILE A 275 0.09 10.65 -2.56
C ILE A 275 0.12 9.19 -2.07
N SER A 276 0.53 8.97 -0.82
CA SER A 276 0.51 7.64 -0.21
C SER A 276 -0.92 7.09 -0.14
N GLY A 277 -1.87 7.91 0.32
CA GLY A 277 -3.29 7.57 0.41
C GLY A 277 -3.91 7.17 -0.93
N PHE A 278 -3.47 7.79 -2.02
CA PHE A 278 -3.90 7.45 -3.38
C PHE A 278 -3.45 6.06 -3.81
N VAL A 279 -2.18 5.73 -3.58
CA VAL A 279 -1.65 4.40 -3.91
C VAL A 279 -2.27 3.34 -2.99
N ILE A 280 -2.44 3.63 -1.71
CA ILE A 280 -3.11 2.74 -0.74
C ILE A 280 -4.56 2.48 -1.16
N ALA A 281 -5.30 3.50 -1.58
CA ALA A 281 -6.68 3.36 -2.05
C ALA A 281 -6.78 2.52 -3.34
N ILE A 282 -5.83 2.66 -4.28
CA ILE A 282 -5.74 1.77 -5.45
C ILE A 282 -5.49 0.33 -5.01
N VAL A 283 -4.55 0.12 -4.09
CA VAL A 283 -4.23 -1.22 -3.55
C VAL A 283 -5.43 -1.85 -2.84
N PHE A 284 -6.19 -1.07 -2.08
CA PHE A 284 -7.44 -1.49 -1.46
C PHE A 284 -8.45 -2.01 -2.49
N VAL A 285 -8.69 -1.25 -3.56
CA VAL A 285 -9.63 -1.66 -4.63
C VAL A 285 -9.12 -2.88 -5.39
N ALA A 286 -7.81 -2.96 -5.63
CA ALA A 286 -7.20 -4.02 -6.44
C ALA A 286 -7.04 -5.34 -5.67
N TYR A 287 -6.68 -5.30 -4.39
CA TYR A 287 -6.34 -6.47 -3.59
C TYR A 287 -7.28 -6.65 -2.38
N GLY A 288 -7.53 -5.58 -1.63
CA GLY A 288 -8.41 -5.57 -0.46
C GLY A 288 -7.76 -4.94 0.77
N ALA A 289 -8.48 -4.97 1.90
CA ALA A 289 -8.08 -4.38 3.18
C ALA A 289 -6.71 -4.88 3.66
N TYR A 290 -6.43 -6.18 3.55
CA TYR A 290 -5.16 -6.75 3.98
C TYR A 290 -3.96 -6.13 3.25
N ALA A 291 -4.12 -5.75 1.98
CA ALA A 291 -3.03 -5.18 1.19
C ALA A 291 -2.83 -3.71 1.51
N ALA A 292 -3.93 -2.97 1.73
CA ALA A 292 -3.91 -1.58 2.13
C ALA A 292 -3.26 -1.40 3.51
N ILE A 293 -3.68 -2.23 4.49
CA ILE A 293 -3.10 -2.26 5.84
C ILE A 293 -1.60 -2.57 5.80
N LEU A 294 -1.17 -3.56 5.00
CA LEU A 294 0.25 -3.89 4.89
C LEU A 294 1.07 -2.79 4.20
N LEU A 295 0.52 -2.14 3.17
CA LEU A 295 1.20 -1.02 2.53
C LEU A 295 1.36 0.15 3.51
N HIS A 296 0.34 0.45 4.31
CA HIS A 296 0.41 1.49 5.32
C HIS A 296 1.36 1.10 6.47
N TRP A 297 1.32 -0.15 6.93
CA TRP A 297 2.27 -0.72 7.91
C TRP A 297 3.73 -0.50 7.51
N PHE A 298 4.04 -0.58 6.21
CA PHE A 298 5.38 -0.33 5.71
C PHE A 298 5.85 1.12 5.96
N PHE A 299 4.97 2.12 5.90
CA PHE A 299 5.34 3.51 6.14
C PHE A 299 5.46 3.84 7.62
N ASP A 300 4.57 3.28 8.44
CA ASP A 300 4.44 3.71 9.83
C ASP A 300 5.23 2.83 10.81
N PHE A 301 5.18 1.51 10.63
CA PHE A 301 5.65 0.59 11.67
C PHE A 301 6.91 -0.19 11.26
N TYR A 302 7.07 -0.51 9.97
CA TYR A 302 8.22 -1.30 9.49
C TYR A 302 9.58 -0.67 9.84
N PHE A 303 9.74 0.63 9.62
CA PHE A 303 10.99 1.33 9.97
C PHE A 303 11.14 1.50 11.48
N GLU A 304 10.04 1.79 12.20
CA GLU A 304 10.06 1.94 13.65
C GLU A 304 10.48 0.65 14.36
N ILE A 305 9.97 -0.50 13.91
CA ILE A 305 10.40 -1.82 14.40
C ILE A 305 11.91 -1.98 14.25
N SER A 306 12.46 -1.61 13.08
CA SER A 306 13.90 -1.74 12.85
C SER A 306 14.71 -0.82 13.77
N LEU A 307 14.25 0.41 13.98
CA LEU A 307 14.91 1.42 14.80
C LEU A 307 14.97 0.97 16.27
N VAL A 308 13.81 0.65 16.84
CA VAL A 308 13.66 0.23 18.23
C VAL A 308 14.30 -1.13 18.47
N GLY A 309 14.14 -2.07 17.54
CA GLY A 309 14.78 -3.38 17.63
C GLY A 309 16.30 -3.29 17.52
N GLY A 310 16.83 -2.43 16.65
CA GLY A 310 18.27 -2.24 16.50
C GLY A 310 18.92 -1.67 17.75
N SER A 311 18.29 -0.70 18.41
CA SER A 311 18.77 -0.14 19.68
C SER A 311 18.59 -1.09 20.86
N THR A 312 17.51 -1.88 20.88
CA THR A 312 17.17 -2.77 22.00
C THR A 312 17.98 -4.06 22.00
N PHE A 313 18.12 -4.72 20.85
CA PHE A 313 18.84 -6.01 20.75
C PHE A 313 20.35 -5.84 20.54
N GLY A 314 20.78 -4.69 20.02
CA GLY A 314 22.21 -4.38 19.81
C GLY A 314 22.91 -5.34 18.85
N GLY A 315 24.25 -5.38 18.92
CA GLY A 315 25.08 -6.28 18.10
C GLY A 315 24.79 -6.12 16.59
N PRO A 316 24.68 -7.22 15.82
CA PRO A 316 24.34 -7.16 14.40
C PRO A 316 22.99 -6.49 14.10
N PHE A 317 22.04 -6.49 15.05
CA PHE A 317 20.72 -5.87 14.85
C PHE A 317 20.78 -4.35 14.76
N SER A 318 21.83 -3.72 15.30
CA SER A 318 22.05 -2.27 15.19
C SER A 318 22.20 -1.78 13.75
N LEU A 319 22.55 -2.67 12.81
CA LEU A 319 22.67 -2.37 11.38
C LEU A 319 21.34 -2.45 10.62
N LEU A 320 20.29 -3.02 11.21
CA LEU A 320 19.01 -3.24 10.52
C LEU A 320 18.31 -1.96 10.05
N PRO A 321 18.26 -0.85 10.83
CA PRO A 321 17.66 0.39 10.33
C PRO A 321 18.30 0.86 9.03
N PHE A 322 19.64 0.86 8.99
CA PHE A 322 20.41 1.22 7.81
C PHE A 322 20.11 0.28 6.64
N LEU A 323 20.14 -1.04 6.88
CA LEU A 323 19.85 -2.04 5.85
C LEU A 323 18.43 -1.90 5.30
N PHE A 324 17.43 -1.65 6.15
CA PHE A 324 16.03 -1.50 5.74
C PHE A 324 15.83 -0.25 4.87
N VAL A 325 16.39 0.88 5.28
CA VAL A 325 16.34 2.12 4.50
C VAL A 325 17.10 1.96 3.18
N LEU A 326 18.35 1.52 3.22
CA LEU A 326 19.18 1.39 2.01
C LEU A 326 18.53 0.44 0.99
N THR A 327 18.04 -0.71 1.45
CA THR A 327 17.35 -1.67 0.58
C THR A 327 16.08 -1.05 0.00
N SER A 328 15.29 -0.36 0.82
CA SER A 328 14.07 0.31 0.35
C SER A 328 14.37 1.38 -0.71
N LEU A 329 15.47 2.12 -0.57
CA LEU A 329 15.90 3.11 -1.55
C LEU A 329 16.35 2.46 -2.86
N ILE A 330 17.20 1.43 -2.80
CA ILE A 330 17.71 0.73 -3.99
C ILE A 330 16.57 0.07 -4.76
N VAL A 331 15.73 -0.70 -4.06
CA VAL A 331 14.58 -1.38 -4.68
C VAL A 331 13.54 -0.38 -5.17
N GLY A 332 13.35 0.73 -4.45
CA GLY A 332 12.45 1.80 -4.85
C GLY A 332 12.89 2.50 -6.12
N ALA A 333 14.16 2.89 -6.21
CA ALA A 333 14.75 3.49 -7.40
C ALA A 333 14.64 2.55 -8.60
N LEU A 334 14.99 1.27 -8.43
CA LEU A 334 14.81 0.25 -9.46
C LEU A 334 13.35 0.18 -9.94
N SER A 335 12.40 0.10 -8.99
CA SER A 335 10.97 -0.02 -9.28
C SER A 335 10.44 1.18 -10.09
N LEU A 336 10.87 2.39 -9.75
CA LEU A 336 10.53 3.60 -10.48
C LEU A 336 11.12 3.62 -11.89
N LEU A 337 12.40 3.23 -12.05
CA LEU A 337 13.03 3.14 -13.37
C LEU A 337 12.31 2.15 -14.28
N VAL A 338 11.88 0.99 -13.74
CA VAL A 338 11.08 0.01 -14.47
C VAL A 338 9.72 0.60 -14.88
N ALA A 339 9.03 1.27 -13.95
CA ALA A 339 7.73 1.87 -14.20
C ALA A 339 7.81 2.99 -15.26
N ILE A 340 8.76 3.91 -15.13
CA ILE A 340 9.00 5.01 -16.09
C ILE A 340 9.35 4.42 -17.46
N GLY A 341 10.29 3.47 -17.53
CA GLY A 341 10.67 2.82 -18.78
C GLY A 341 9.51 2.10 -19.46
N TRP A 342 8.54 1.59 -18.70
CA TRP A 342 7.32 1.02 -19.24
C TRP A 342 6.35 2.09 -19.77
N VAL A 343 6.13 3.17 -19.02
CA VAL A 343 5.25 4.29 -19.43
C VAL A 343 5.76 4.95 -20.71
N VAL A 344 7.05 5.30 -20.77
CA VAL A 344 7.67 5.95 -21.94
C VAL A 344 7.47 5.12 -23.21
N ARG A 345 7.63 3.79 -23.13
CA ARG A 345 7.42 2.86 -24.26
C ARG A 345 5.98 2.77 -24.73
N ARG A 346 5.02 3.06 -23.86
CA ARG A 346 3.60 3.01 -24.20
C ARG A 346 3.17 4.28 -24.93
N ILE A 347 3.82 5.40 -24.63
CA ILE A 347 3.52 6.71 -25.22
C ILE A 347 4.33 6.93 -26.50
N THR A 348 5.53 6.37 -26.62
CA THR A 348 6.33 6.46 -27.86
C THR A 348 5.68 5.66 -29.00
N PRO A 349 5.34 6.30 -30.14
CA PRO A 349 4.82 5.60 -31.31
C PRO A 349 5.83 4.55 -31.78
N ARG A 350 5.36 3.33 -32.09
CA ARG A 350 6.21 2.39 -32.81
C ARG A 350 6.35 2.89 -34.24
N PRO A 351 7.56 3.04 -34.80
CA PRO A 351 7.70 3.26 -36.24
C PRO A 351 7.00 2.10 -36.95
N SER A 352 6.05 2.41 -37.83
CA SER A 352 5.46 1.41 -38.73
C SER A 352 6.61 0.73 -39.47
N PRO A 353 6.62 -0.60 -39.60
CA PRO A 353 7.59 -1.27 -40.44
C PRO A 353 7.39 -0.77 -41.87
N THR A 354 8.24 0.15 -42.32
CA THR A 354 8.37 0.54 -43.72
C THR A 354 9.08 -0.59 -44.45
N THR A 355 8.40 -1.73 -44.59
CA THR A 355 8.73 -2.74 -45.58
C THR A 355 7.64 -2.69 -46.64
N TYR A 356 7.59 -1.59 -47.38
CA TYR A 356 7.14 -1.68 -48.76
C TYR A 356 8.26 -2.43 -49.48
N LYS A 357 8.13 -3.75 -49.62
CA LYS A 357 8.90 -4.46 -50.64
C LYS A 357 8.39 -3.89 -51.96
N THR A 358 9.21 -3.16 -52.68
CA THR A 358 8.96 -2.88 -54.10
C THR A 358 8.68 -4.22 -54.78
N PRO A 359 7.57 -4.37 -55.53
CA PRO A 359 7.35 -5.54 -56.35
C PRO A 359 8.59 -5.78 -57.21
N GLU A 360 9.14 -6.99 -57.14
CA GLU A 360 10.16 -7.41 -58.07
C GLU A 360 9.52 -7.35 -59.47
N PRO A 361 10.11 -6.65 -60.44
CA PRO A 361 9.51 -6.53 -61.76
C PRO A 361 9.33 -7.93 -62.35
N GLU A 362 8.07 -8.31 -62.59
CA GLU A 362 7.70 -9.49 -63.35
C GLU A 362 8.43 -9.42 -64.69
N ALA A 363 9.42 -10.29 -64.88
CA ALA A 363 10.06 -10.46 -66.17
C ALA A 363 8.97 -10.90 -67.16
N LEU A 364 8.65 -10.02 -68.12
CA LEU A 364 7.73 -10.32 -69.20
C LEU A 364 8.19 -11.60 -69.92
N PRO A 365 7.26 -12.52 -70.25
CA PRO A 365 7.61 -13.70 -71.01
C PRO A 365 8.14 -13.28 -72.38
N ILE A 366 9.39 -13.66 -72.66
CA ILE A 366 9.99 -13.53 -73.99
C ILE A 366 9.24 -14.48 -74.91
N GLN A 367 8.45 -13.93 -75.83
CA GLN A 367 7.98 -14.66 -77.01
C GLN A 367 9.10 -14.66 -78.05
N ALA A 368 9.69 -15.84 -78.29
CA ALA A 368 10.22 -16.30 -79.57
C ALA A 368 10.57 -17.79 -79.46
#